data_AF-A0A914CYI1-F1
#
_entry.id   AF-A0A914CYI1-F1
#
_cell.length_a   1.000
_cell.length_b   1.000
_cell.length_c   1.000
_cell.angle_alpha   90.00
_cell.angle_beta   90.00
_cell.angle_gamma   90.00
#
_symmetry.space_group_name_H-M   'P 1'
#
loop_
_entity.id
_entity.type
_entity.pdbx_description
1 polymer ?
#
loop_
_entity_poly.entity_id
_entity_poly.type
_entity_poly.pdbx_seq_one_letter_code
_entity_poly.pdbx_strand_id
1 'polypeptide(L)'
;MDNTTAFLKANASSLTDNQMDSVAVNILGIVGKLATNLEAAFKNPLQSDLNAALAYEKANYNNLFTYLPNDPSQIRYVGEMTQAEWAQQAVFLQQKALGKQLIASMNNMMDALEQALIQRMLASGQSSGTLSYTVNGVSLVISVGKPGDVFKNPLDCNDWTILDLHSFETPQWNHTILLQFQPIEGCQINEDIWIFAAFQRLPGPLPQDNDWSFKIEDRQFSTYKFVPTELLRNRTGRFFIGLGITAVNNTDNTTIIVDYNNFTAAPVNWKFTHDIPIDINYALKATRKGGFYYSPDPVDMFDATGLTNIEAVGDSLVEFSTTHLTTFSAGLFTPEIPPDFNYQYLVAMYPRNAELILIILLLMLFTCFIYLLITICEQNDVSE
;
A
#
# COMPACT_ATOMS: atom_id res chain seq x y z
N MET A 1 -4.88 -1.17 -25.92
CA MET A 1 -5.95 -1.29 -24.92
C MET A 1 -7.05 -0.27 -25.20
N ASP A 2 -6.70 0.97 -25.51
CA ASP A 2 -7.65 2.05 -25.81
C ASP A 2 -8.70 1.73 -26.89
N ASN A 3 -8.32 1.05 -27.98
CA ASN A 3 -9.27 0.62 -29.02
C ASN A 3 -10.32 -0.38 -28.50
N THR A 4 -9.92 -1.29 -27.60
CA THR A 4 -10.82 -2.26 -26.98
C THR A 4 -11.73 -1.58 -25.96
N THR A 5 -11.19 -0.63 -25.19
CA THR A 5 -11.97 0.22 -24.28
C THR A 5 -13.02 1.04 -25.03
N ALA A 6 -12.63 1.65 -26.16
CA ALA A 6 -13.54 2.41 -27.02
C ALA A 6 -14.60 1.50 -27.67
N PHE A 7 -14.20 0.32 -28.13
CA PHE A 7 -15.11 -0.67 -28.70
C PHE A 7 -16.16 -1.11 -27.68
N LEU A 8 -15.75 -1.43 -26.44
CA LEU A 8 -16.66 -1.79 -25.35
C LEU A 8 -17.65 -0.68 -25.07
N LYS A 9 -17.18 0.56 -24.88
CA LYS A 9 -18.05 1.72 -24.63
C LYS A 9 -19.07 1.95 -25.73
N ALA A 10 -18.72 1.69 -26.99
CA ALA A 10 -19.58 1.94 -28.14
C ALA A 10 -20.54 0.78 -28.48
N ASN A 11 -20.17 -0.48 -28.17
CA ASN A 11 -20.88 -1.65 -28.71
C ASN A 11 -21.40 -2.62 -27.63
N ALA A 12 -21.11 -2.40 -26.35
CA ALA A 12 -21.49 -3.32 -25.26
C ALA A 12 -22.98 -3.71 -25.27
N SER A 13 -23.86 -2.75 -25.54
CA SER A 13 -25.31 -2.96 -25.60
C SER A 13 -25.80 -3.78 -26.80
N SER A 14 -24.95 -3.96 -27.82
CA SER A 14 -25.28 -4.68 -29.06
C SER A 14 -24.74 -6.11 -29.13
N LEU A 15 -23.84 -6.48 -28.22
CA LEU A 15 -23.27 -7.84 -28.14
C LEU A 15 -24.31 -8.83 -27.59
N THR A 16 -24.25 -10.09 -27.99
CA THR A 16 -25.01 -11.19 -27.34
C THR A 16 -24.35 -11.63 -26.04
N ASP A 17 -25.05 -12.38 -25.17
CA ASP A 17 -24.51 -12.77 -23.85
C ASP A 17 -23.25 -13.61 -24.03
N ASN A 18 -23.28 -14.58 -24.96
CA ASN A 18 -22.12 -15.40 -25.31
C ASN A 18 -20.95 -14.56 -25.86
N GLN A 19 -21.23 -13.49 -26.61
CA GLN A 19 -20.18 -12.60 -27.10
C GLN A 19 -19.59 -11.77 -25.95
N MET A 20 -20.42 -11.31 -25.03
CA MET A 20 -19.99 -10.54 -23.87
C MET A 20 -19.16 -11.37 -22.90
N ASP A 21 -19.57 -12.60 -22.63
CA ASP A 21 -18.80 -13.56 -21.82
C ASP A 21 -17.45 -13.86 -22.45
N SER A 22 -17.42 -14.07 -23.77
CA SER A 22 -16.17 -14.28 -24.50
C SER A 22 -15.26 -13.06 -24.42
N VAL A 23 -15.81 -11.84 -24.54
CA VAL A 23 -15.05 -10.60 -24.39
C VAL A 23 -14.52 -10.43 -22.97
N ALA A 24 -15.32 -10.71 -21.94
CA ALA A 24 -14.91 -10.66 -20.54
C ALA A 24 -13.75 -11.63 -20.26
N VAL A 25 -13.88 -12.89 -20.68
CA VAL A 25 -12.84 -13.92 -20.52
C VAL A 25 -11.56 -13.54 -21.26
N ASN A 26 -11.67 -12.99 -22.47
CA ASN A 26 -10.52 -12.56 -23.25
C ASN A 26 -9.80 -11.36 -22.61
N ILE A 27 -10.55 -10.38 -22.11
CA ILE A 27 -9.97 -9.21 -21.42
C ILE A 27 -9.26 -9.65 -20.14
N LEU A 28 -9.92 -10.45 -19.29
CA LEU A 28 -9.32 -11.01 -18.09
C LEU A 28 -8.09 -11.86 -18.42
N GLY A 29 -8.15 -12.65 -19.50
CA GLY A 29 -7.02 -13.42 -20.00
C GLY A 29 -5.84 -12.55 -20.45
N ILE A 30 -6.10 -11.42 -21.12
CA ILE A 30 -5.08 -10.45 -21.54
C ILE A 30 -4.47 -9.76 -20.30
N VAL A 31 -5.30 -9.29 -19.38
CA VAL A 31 -4.89 -8.64 -18.12
C VAL A 31 -4.03 -9.60 -17.28
N GLY A 32 -4.48 -10.85 -17.10
CA GLY A 32 -3.72 -11.87 -16.38
C GLY A 32 -2.38 -12.18 -17.04
N LYS A 33 -2.34 -12.39 -18.37
CA LYS A 33 -1.09 -12.63 -19.10
C LYS A 33 -0.13 -11.43 -19.02
N LEU A 34 -0.64 -10.20 -19.10
CA LEU A 34 0.17 -8.99 -18.96
C LEU A 34 0.77 -8.88 -17.56
N ALA A 35 -0.01 -9.16 -16.52
CA ALA A 35 0.48 -9.18 -15.14
C ALA A 35 1.60 -10.22 -14.95
N THR A 36 1.40 -11.45 -15.43
CA THR A 36 2.40 -12.52 -15.35
C THR A 36 3.66 -12.20 -16.16
N ASN A 37 3.51 -11.62 -17.35
CA ASN A 37 4.64 -11.23 -18.19
C ASN A 37 5.43 -10.07 -17.60
N LEU A 38 4.75 -9.10 -16.97
CA LEU A 38 5.41 -8.01 -16.23
C LEU A 38 6.21 -8.55 -15.05
N GLU A 39 5.62 -9.45 -14.26
CA GLU A 39 6.31 -10.10 -13.15
C GLU A 39 7.55 -10.87 -13.62
N ALA A 40 7.43 -11.61 -14.73
CA ALA A 40 8.56 -12.33 -15.33
C ALA A 40 9.67 -11.38 -15.83
N ALA A 41 9.29 -10.27 -16.46
CA ALA A 41 10.22 -9.25 -16.93
C ALA A 41 10.93 -8.52 -15.78
N PHE A 42 10.25 -8.32 -14.64
CA PHE A 42 10.85 -7.75 -13.43
C PHE A 42 11.88 -8.68 -12.80
N LYS A 43 11.66 -10.01 -12.87
CA LYS A 43 12.56 -10.99 -12.27
C LYS A 43 13.79 -11.26 -13.14
N ASN A 44 13.68 -11.14 -14.47
CA ASN A 44 14.74 -11.52 -15.41
C ASN A 44 14.93 -10.47 -16.52
N PRO A 45 15.51 -9.28 -16.21
CA PRO A 45 15.80 -8.29 -17.23
C PRO A 45 16.88 -8.77 -18.21
N LEU A 46 16.75 -8.44 -19.50
CA LEU A 46 17.77 -8.79 -20.50
C LEU A 46 19.04 -7.95 -20.29
N GLN A 47 20.20 -8.49 -20.68
CA GLN A 47 21.46 -7.76 -20.59
C GLN A 47 21.47 -6.46 -21.43
N SER A 48 20.75 -6.46 -22.56
CA SER A 48 20.54 -5.26 -23.36
C SER A 48 19.80 -4.17 -22.59
N ASP A 49 18.80 -4.56 -21.79
CA ASP A 49 17.97 -3.65 -21.00
C ASP A 49 18.79 -3.07 -19.85
N LEU A 50 19.58 -3.91 -19.17
CA LEU A 50 20.54 -3.49 -18.14
C LEU A 50 21.53 -2.45 -18.69
N ASN A 51 22.10 -2.70 -19.86
CA ASN A 51 23.07 -1.80 -20.48
C ASN A 51 22.42 -0.48 -20.93
N ALA A 52 21.23 -0.52 -21.52
CA ALA A 52 20.51 0.66 -21.99
C ALA A 52 20.04 1.54 -20.82
N ALA A 53 19.48 0.93 -19.77
CA ALA A 53 19.05 1.64 -18.56
C ALA A 53 20.23 2.27 -17.83
N LEU A 54 21.35 1.55 -17.70
CA LEU A 54 22.57 2.10 -17.11
C LEU A 54 23.14 3.25 -17.93
N ALA A 55 23.15 3.16 -19.26
CA ALA A 55 23.61 4.24 -20.12
C ALA A 55 22.73 5.49 -19.98
N TYR A 56 21.42 5.31 -19.91
CA TYR A 56 20.47 6.38 -19.65
C TYR A 56 20.71 7.03 -18.27
N GLU A 57 20.84 6.23 -17.20
CA GLU A 57 21.05 6.76 -15.85
C GLU A 57 22.39 7.50 -15.74
N LYS A 58 23.46 7.02 -16.37
CA LYS A 58 24.75 7.74 -16.46
C LYS A 58 24.61 9.08 -17.18
N ALA A 59 23.86 9.11 -18.28
CA ALA A 59 23.60 10.35 -19.02
C ALA A 59 22.74 11.33 -18.21
N ASN A 60 21.69 10.83 -17.57
CA ASN A 60 20.82 11.62 -16.69
C ASN A 60 21.61 12.20 -15.50
N TYR A 61 22.47 11.39 -14.87
CA TYR A 61 23.38 11.82 -13.81
C TYR A 61 24.30 12.95 -14.27
N ASN A 62 24.95 12.80 -15.43
CA ASN A 62 25.81 13.86 -15.99
C ASN A 62 25.02 15.15 -16.28
N ASN A 63 23.78 15.02 -16.75
CA ASN A 63 22.92 16.17 -17.04
C ASN A 63 22.50 16.95 -15.79
N LEU A 64 22.37 16.30 -14.63
CA LEU A 64 22.07 16.98 -13.35
C LEU A 64 23.12 18.04 -12.98
N PHE A 65 24.37 17.88 -13.42
CA PHE A 65 25.44 18.87 -13.22
C PHE A 65 25.41 20.03 -14.20
N THR A 66 24.61 19.92 -15.26
CA THR A 66 24.55 20.90 -16.35
C THR A 66 23.26 21.72 -16.26
N TYR A 67 22.16 21.12 -15.79
CA TYR A 67 20.90 21.78 -15.50
C TYR A 67 20.08 20.96 -14.50
N LEU A 68 19.40 21.64 -13.57
CA LEU A 68 18.40 21.00 -12.71
C LEU A 68 17.17 20.62 -13.56
N PRO A 69 16.72 19.35 -13.55
CA PRO A 69 15.53 18.94 -14.27
C PRO A 69 14.28 19.58 -13.65
N ASN A 70 13.37 20.02 -14.50
CA ASN A 70 12.10 20.64 -14.10
C ASN A 70 11.17 19.66 -13.35
N ASP A 71 11.38 18.36 -13.52
CA ASP A 71 10.67 17.29 -12.82
C ASP A 71 11.61 16.65 -11.78
N PRO A 72 11.42 16.93 -10.48
CA PRO A 72 12.27 16.40 -9.41
C PRO A 72 12.21 14.87 -9.30
N SER A 73 11.19 14.21 -9.86
CA SER A 73 11.09 12.74 -9.86
C SER A 73 12.12 12.07 -10.78
N GLN A 74 12.75 12.86 -11.66
CA GLN A 74 13.85 12.43 -12.54
C GLN A 74 15.22 12.52 -11.87
N ILE A 75 15.31 13.16 -10.70
CA ILE A 75 16.53 13.19 -9.89
C ILE A 75 16.60 11.86 -9.13
N ARG A 76 17.59 11.02 -9.48
CA ARG A 76 17.82 9.74 -8.81
C ARG A 76 19.09 9.78 -7.99
N TYR A 77 18.97 9.42 -6.71
CA TYR A 77 20.08 9.29 -5.79
C TYR A 77 20.49 7.82 -5.73
N VAL A 78 21.71 7.52 -6.16
CA VAL A 78 22.29 6.17 -6.14
C VAL A 78 23.11 6.05 -4.85
N GLY A 79 22.82 5.03 -4.03
CA GLY A 79 23.61 4.72 -2.81
C GLY A 79 24.80 3.83 -3.11
N GLU A 80 25.43 3.21 -2.09
CA GLU A 80 26.50 2.21 -2.27
C GLU A 80 26.02 0.99 -3.05
N MET A 81 26.21 1.02 -4.36
CA MET A 81 25.82 -0.03 -5.28
C MET A 81 26.95 -0.26 -6.27
N THR A 82 27.28 -1.53 -6.52
CA THR A 82 28.11 -1.89 -7.65
C THR A 82 27.42 -1.48 -8.96
N GLN A 83 28.19 -1.32 -10.04
CA GLN A 83 27.62 -0.99 -11.36
C GLN A 83 26.55 -2.00 -11.82
N ALA A 84 26.68 -3.27 -11.43
CA ALA A 84 25.70 -4.30 -11.73
C ALA A 84 24.39 -4.10 -10.95
N GLU A 85 24.47 -3.79 -9.66
CA GLU A 85 23.31 -3.48 -8.82
C GLU A 85 22.60 -2.20 -9.26
N TRP A 86 23.36 -1.18 -9.67
CA TRP A 86 22.80 0.04 -10.23
C TRP A 86 22.05 -0.23 -11.55
N ALA A 87 22.63 -1.03 -12.45
CA ALA A 87 21.95 -1.42 -13.69
C ALA A 87 20.64 -2.18 -13.42
N GLN A 88 20.63 -3.09 -12.44
CA GLN A 88 19.42 -3.80 -12.03
C GLN A 88 18.37 -2.86 -11.44
N GLN A 89 18.78 -1.94 -10.56
CA GLN A 89 17.86 -0.98 -9.97
C GLN A 89 17.31 0.00 -11.02
N ALA A 90 18.15 0.44 -11.96
CA ALA A 90 17.76 1.32 -13.07
C ALA A 90 16.69 0.65 -13.94
N VAL A 91 16.92 -0.61 -14.34
CA VAL A 91 15.93 -1.38 -15.08
C VAL A 91 14.66 -1.56 -14.26
N PHE A 92 14.77 -1.96 -13.00
CA PHE A 92 13.60 -2.13 -12.13
C PHE A 92 12.76 -0.84 -12.03
N LEU A 93 13.40 0.33 -11.95
CA LEU A 93 12.70 1.62 -11.87
C LEU A 93 12.00 2.00 -13.19
N GLN A 94 12.67 1.80 -14.33
CA GLN A 94 12.06 2.01 -15.65
C GLN A 94 10.89 1.05 -15.86
N GLN A 95 11.10 -0.23 -15.54
CA GLN A 95 10.09 -1.27 -15.57
C GLN A 95 8.91 -0.98 -14.62
N LYS A 96 9.17 -0.43 -13.43
CA LYS A 96 8.13 0.01 -12.48
C LYS A 96 7.33 1.19 -13.03
N ALA A 97 7.97 2.16 -13.68
CA ALA A 97 7.28 3.28 -14.32
C ALA A 97 6.38 2.82 -15.48
N LEU A 98 6.91 1.93 -16.35
CA LEU A 98 6.13 1.28 -17.40
C LEU A 98 5.00 0.42 -16.81
N GLY A 99 5.27 -0.31 -15.74
CA GLY A 99 4.30 -1.10 -15.00
C GLY A 99 3.15 -0.24 -14.47
N LYS A 100 3.42 0.94 -13.91
CA LYS A 100 2.39 1.88 -13.48
C LYS A 100 1.48 2.33 -14.63
N GLN A 101 2.04 2.64 -15.80
CA GLN A 101 1.26 3.03 -16.99
C GLN A 101 0.41 1.86 -17.52
N LEU A 102 0.98 0.65 -17.51
CA LEU A 102 0.28 -0.57 -17.92
C LEU A 102 -0.85 -0.92 -16.96
N ILE A 103 -0.63 -0.82 -15.65
CA ILE A 103 -1.67 -1.01 -14.63
C ILE A 103 -2.80 0.01 -14.80
N ALA A 104 -2.47 1.29 -15.03
CA ALA A 104 -3.50 2.30 -15.30
C ALA A 104 -4.33 1.94 -16.56
N SER A 105 -3.68 1.44 -17.61
CA SER A 105 -4.35 0.97 -18.82
C SER A 105 -5.21 -0.29 -18.59
N MET A 106 -4.74 -1.21 -17.74
CA MET A 106 -5.48 -2.40 -17.31
C MET A 106 -6.72 -2.01 -16.51
N ASN A 107 -6.60 -1.08 -15.55
CA ASN A 107 -7.73 -0.58 -14.76
C ASN A 107 -8.77 0.08 -15.67
N ASN A 108 -8.37 0.97 -16.57
CA ASN A 108 -9.28 1.59 -17.53
C ASN A 108 -10.05 0.58 -18.39
N MET A 109 -9.41 -0.55 -18.73
CA MET A 109 -10.04 -1.64 -19.47
C MET A 109 -10.99 -2.45 -18.60
N MET A 110 -10.63 -2.73 -17.34
CA MET A 110 -11.48 -3.39 -16.36
C MET A 110 -12.72 -2.56 -16.03
N ASP A 111 -12.56 -1.25 -15.83
CA ASP A 111 -13.67 -0.32 -15.57
C ASP A 111 -14.64 -0.26 -16.75
N ALA A 112 -14.13 -0.26 -17.99
CA ALA A 112 -14.97 -0.28 -19.18
C ALA A 112 -15.70 -1.61 -19.35
N LEU A 113 -15.07 -2.73 -19.00
CA LEU A 113 -15.70 -4.04 -18.97
C LEU A 113 -16.80 -4.09 -17.90
N GLU A 114 -16.52 -3.58 -16.70
CA GLU A 114 -17.46 -3.51 -15.59
C GLU A 114 -18.69 -2.69 -15.98
N GLN A 115 -18.50 -1.47 -16.46
CA GLN A 115 -19.61 -0.61 -16.89
C GLN A 115 -20.45 -1.26 -17.99
N ALA A 116 -19.81 -1.94 -18.94
CA ALA A 116 -20.51 -2.65 -20.01
C ALA A 116 -21.36 -3.82 -19.48
N LEU A 117 -20.84 -4.59 -18.50
CA LEU A 117 -21.57 -5.68 -17.85
C LEU A 117 -22.73 -5.14 -16.99
N ILE A 118 -22.53 -4.06 -16.24
CA ILE A 118 -23.57 -3.40 -15.44
C ILE A 118 -24.70 -2.91 -16.33
N GLN A 119 -24.38 -2.15 -17.40
CA GLN A 119 -25.39 -1.64 -18.33
C GLN A 119 -26.23 -2.77 -18.93
N ARG A 120 -25.60 -3.89 -19.25
CA ARG A 120 -26.28 -5.07 -19.80
C ARG A 120 -27.20 -5.73 -18.79
N MET A 121 -26.75 -5.90 -17.54
CA MET A 121 -27.58 -6.45 -16.46
C MET A 121 -28.80 -5.58 -16.17
N LEU A 122 -28.66 -4.25 -16.25
CA LEU A 122 -29.78 -3.32 -16.12
C LEU A 122 -30.72 -3.39 -17.34
N ALA A 123 -30.19 -3.56 -18.55
CA ALA A 123 -30.97 -3.63 -19.79
C ALA A 123 -31.78 -4.93 -19.93
N SER A 124 -31.33 -6.04 -19.32
CA SER A 124 -32.06 -7.32 -19.31
C SER A 124 -33.27 -7.34 -18.37
N GLY A 125 -33.54 -6.24 -17.66
CA GLY A 125 -34.65 -6.12 -16.71
C GLY A 125 -34.39 -6.83 -15.38
N GLN A 126 -33.18 -7.33 -15.13
CA GLN A 126 -32.79 -7.84 -13.82
C GLN A 126 -32.65 -6.67 -12.83
N SER A 127 -33.45 -6.69 -11.77
CA SER A 127 -33.38 -5.70 -10.68
C SER A 127 -32.26 -5.97 -9.67
N SER A 128 -31.66 -7.16 -9.73
CA SER A 128 -30.53 -7.58 -8.89
C SER A 128 -29.85 -8.84 -9.45
N GLY A 129 -28.52 -8.95 -9.37
CA GLY A 129 -27.77 -10.13 -9.76
C GLY A 129 -26.26 -9.99 -9.52
N THR A 130 -25.55 -11.12 -9.49
CA THR A 130 -24.09 -11.18 -9.38
C THR A 130 -23.51 -11.95 -10.56
N LEU A 131 -22.49 -11.38 -11.20
CA LEU A 131 -21.65 -12.02 -12.22
C LEU A 131 -20.25 -12.19 -11.64
N SER A 132 -19.61 -13.33 -11.93
CA SER A 132 -18.25 -13.61 -11.52
C SER A 132 -17.49 -14.27 -12.66
N TYR A 133 -16.34 -13.71 -12.99
CA TYR A 133 -15.41 -14.24 -13.97
C TYR A 133 -14.05 -14.40 -13.32
N THR A 134 -13.43 -15.57 -13.45
CA THR A 134 -12.05 -15.80 -13.02
C THR A 134 -11.24 -16.40 -14.15
N VAL A 135 -10.17 -15.73 -14.55
CA VAL A 135 -9.27 -16.21 -15.61
C VAL A 135 -7.83 -15.93 -15.19
N ASN A 136 -6.99 -16.97 -15.20
CA ASN A 136 -5.55 -16.86 -14.90
C ASN A 136 -5.22 -16.11 -13.59
N GLY A 137 -6.00 -16.34 -12.53
CA GLY A 137 -5.79 -15.72 -11.22
C GLY A 137 -6.30 -14.28 -11.10
N VAL A 138 -6.87 -13.71 -12.16
CA VAL A 138 -7.59 -12.43 -12.12
C VAL A 138 -9.08 -12.72 -12.01
N SER A 139 -9.71 -12.18 -10.97
CA SER A 139 -11.15 -12.31 -10.74
C SER A 139 -11.85 -10.97 -10.85
N LEU A 140 -13.00 -10.96 -11.54
CA LEU A 140 -13.93 -9.85 -11.64
C LEU A 140 -15.27 -10.32 -11.11
N VAL A 141 -15.73 -9.70 -10.03
CA VAL A 141 -17.05 -9.96 -9.45
C VAL A 141 -17.84 -8.67 -9.51
N ILE A 142 -19.01 -8.70 -10.15
CA ILE A 142 -19.90 -7.56 -10.32
C ILE A 142 -21.23 -7.92 -9.71
N SER A 143 -21.69 -7.12 -8.75
CA SER A 143 -23.02 -7.24 -8.16
C SER A 143 -23.80 -5.97 -8.43
N VAL A 144 -24.96 -6.08 -9.08
CA VAL A 144 -25.87 -4.96 -9.37
C VAL A 144 -27.18 -5.24 -8.67
N GLY A 145 -27.79 -4.22 -8.07
CA GLY A 145 -29.13 -4.30 -7.52
C GLY A 145 -29.44 -3.15 -6.57
N LYS A 146 -30.61 -3.17 -5.93
CA LYS A 146 -30.95 -2.20 -4.89
C LYS A 146 -30.00 -2.38 -3.69
N PRO A 147 -29.62 -1.30 -2.98
CA PRO A 147 -28.79 -1.40 -1.78
C PRO A 147 -29.34 -2.36 -0.71
N GLY A 148 -30.65 -2.61 -0.65
CA GLY A 148 -31.20 -3.62 0.27
C GLY A 148 -31.02 -5.08 -0.20
N ASP A 149 -30.85 -5.32 -1.51
CA ASP A 149 -30.80 -6.66 -2.11
C ASP A 149 -29.36 -7.11 -2.45
N VAL A 150 -28.47 -6.17 -2.77
CA VAL A 150 -27.02 -6.43 -2.95
C VAL A 150 -26.33 -6.68 -1.60
N PHE A 151 -26.86 -6.10 -0.53
CA PHE A 151 -26.34 -6.18 0.84
C PHE A 151 -27.24 -7.05 1.75
N LYS A 152 -27.99 -8.00 1.16
CA LYS A 152 -28.92 -8.88 1.87
C LYS A 152 -28.22 -9.97 2.70
N ASN A 153 -26.96 -10.25 2.39
CA ASN A 153 -26.04 -10.81 3.36
C ASN A 153 -25.54 -9.64 4.21
N PRO A 154 -25.58 -9.71 5.55
CA PRO A 154 -25.02 -8.69 6.40
C PRO A 154 -23.51 -8.62 6.12
N LEU A 155 -23.13 -7.77 5.17
CA LEU A 155 -21.82 -7.13 5.22
C LEU A 155 -21.97 -6.15 6.36
N ASP A 156 -21.72 -6.65 7.56
CA ASP A 156 -21.54 -5.84 8.75
C ASP A 156 -20.24 -5.05 8.49
N CYS A 157 -20.35 -3.99 7.68
CA CYS A 157 -19.41 -2.89 7.65
C CYS A 157 -19.62 -2.11 8.95
N ASN A 158 -19.31 -2.75 10.07
CA ASN A 158 -18.71 -2.00 11.15
C ASN A 158 -17.41 -1.49 10.52
N ASP A 159 -17.26 -0.20 10.28
CA ASP A 159 -15.98 0.35 9.82
C ASP A 159 -14.98 0.14 10.96
N TRP A 160 -14.16 -0.91 10.94
CA TRP A 160 -13.21 -1.24 12.04
C TRP A 160 -12.06 -0.20 12.18
N THR A 161 -12.22 0.96 11.56
CA THR A 161 -11.22 1.98 11.32
C THR A 161 -11.12 2.89 12.54
N ILE A 162 -10.47 2.40 13.58
CA ILE A 162 -10.27 3.11 14.86
C ILE A 162 -9.38 4.35 14.70
N LEU A 163 -8.60 4.40 13.62
CA LEU A 163 -7.69 5.48 13.31
C LEU A 163 -8.14 6.21 12.06
N ASP A 164 -8.10 7.53 12.10
CA ASP A 164 -8.21 8.34 10.89
C ASP A 164 -6.88 8.27 10.13
N LEU A 165 -6.93 7.73 8.92
CA LEU A 165 -5.75 7.31 8.18
C LEU A 165 -5.38 8.33 7.11
N HIS A 166 -4.08 8.49 6.92
CA HIS A 166 -3.45 9.38 5.96
C HIS A 166 -2.28 8.65 5.32
N SER A 167 -1.86 9.07 4.14
CA SER A 167 -0.65 8.52 3.54
C SER A 167 0.11 9.53 2.72
N PHE A 168 1.43 9.33 2.62
CA PHE A 168 2.30 10.10 1.76
C PHE A 168 3.44 9.23 1.23
N GLU A 169 4.02 9.64 0.10
CA GLU A 169 5.14 8.93 -0.51
C GLU A 169 6.43 9.74 -0.44
N THR A 170 7.55 9.05 -0.22
CA THR A 170 8.87 9.65 -0.29
C THR A 170 9.84 8.82 -1.15
N PRO A 171 10.47 9.43 -2.16
CA PRO A 171 11.54 8.79 -2.92
C PRO A 171 12.91 8.94 -2.24
N GLN A 172 13.00 9.72 -1.15
CA GLN A 172 14.26 10.02 -0.47
C GLN A 172 14.57 8.97 0.59
N TRP A 173 15.82 8.52 0.70
CA TRP A 173 16.22 7.42 1.59
C TRP A 173 17.00 7.87 2.84
N ASN A 174 17.39 9.14 2.92
CA ASN A 174 18.27 9.72 3.95
C ASN A 174 17.77 11.09 4.46
N HIS A 175 16.49 11.18 4.81
CA HIS A 175 15.87 12.41 5.31
C HIS A 175 15.27 12.17 6.70
N THR A 176 15.03 13.23 7.46
CA THR A 176 14.08 13.20 8.57
C THR A 176 12.68 13.46 8.04
N ILE A 177 11.69 12.85 8.67
CA ILE A 177 10.29 13.19 8.46
C ILE A 177 9.83 14.00 9.65
N LEU A 178 9.44 15.25 9.39
CA LEU A 178 8.76 16.13 10.32
C LEU A 178 7.26 15.98 10.11
N LEU A 179 6.57 15.38 11.07
CA LEU A 179 5.12 15.34 11.13
C LEU A 179 4.64 16.55 11.92
N GLN A 180 3.84 17.40 11.29
CA GLN A 180 3.17 18.53 11.91
C GLN A 180 1.69 18.21 12.02
N PHE A 181 1.20 18.24 13.25
CA PHE A 181 -0.23 18.23 13.57
C PHE A 181 -0.64 19.65 13.91
N GLN A 182 -1.65 20.17 13.23
CA GLN A 182 -2.18 21.51 13.48
C GLN A 182 -3.68 21.41 13.78
N PRO A 183 -4.13 21.76 15.00
CA PRO A 183 -5.56 21.90 15.28
C PRO A 183 -6.13 23.11 14.52
N ILE A 184 -7.35 22.99 14.01
CA ILE A 184 -8.07 24.10 13.37
C ILE A 184 -8.77 24.92 14.48
N GLU A 185 -8.74 26.26 14.35
CA GLU A 185 -9.23 27.19 15.38
C GLU A 185 -10.66 26.87 15.83
N GLY A 186 -10.89 26.88 17.16
CA GLY A 186 -12.19 26.64 17.79
C GLY A 186 -12.41 25.23 18.32
N CYS A 187 -11.48 24.30 18.08
CA CYS A 187 -11.56 22.94 18.60
C CYS A 187 -10.96 22.84 20.02
N GLN A 188 -11.74 22.36 21.00
CA GLN A 188 -11.24 22.02 22.34
C GLN A 188 -11.16 20.50 22.49
N ILE A 189 -9.98 19.93 22.23
CA ILE A 189 -9.76 18.49 22.33
C ILE A 189 -9.34 18.15 23.77
N ASN A 190 -10.23 17.52 24.53
CA ASN A 190 -9.99 17.18 25.94
C ASN A 190 -9.36 15.79 26.10
N GLU A 191 -9.39 14.99 25.04
CA GLU A 191 -8.85 13.64 24.93
C GLU A 191 -7.38 13.62 24.47
N ASP A 192 -6.61 12.58 24.85
CA ASP A 192 -5.26 12.40 24.30
C ASP A 192 -5.33 11.98 22.84
N ILE A 193 -4.56 12.66 22.00
CA ILE A 193 -4.41 12.31 20.58
C ILE A 193 -3.07 11.64 20.38
N TRP A 194 -3.07 10.56 19.60
CA TRP A 194 -1.89 9.81 19.22
C TRP A 194 -1.74 9.77 17.71
N ILE A 195 -0.51 9.97 17.24
CA ILE A 195 -0.10 9.72 15.85
C ILE A 195 0.61 8.37 15.82
N PHE A 196 0.14 7.47 14.97
CA PHE A 196 0.79 6.21 14.65
C PHE A 196 1.30 6.27 13.23
N ALA A 197 2.59 6.02 13.02
CA ALA A 197 3.18 6.02 11.69
C ALA A 197 3.80 4.66 11.38
N ALA A 198 3.63 4.20 10.13
CA ALA A 198 4.19 2.94 9.67
C ALA A 198 4.61 2.99 8.20
N PHE A 199 5.69 2.28 7.86
CA PHE A 199 6.20 2.17 6.50
C PHE A 199 5.58 0.96 5.78
N GLN A 200 4.99 1.19 4.61
CA GLN A 200 4.40 0.16 3.73
C GLN A 200 3.31 -0.73 4.36
N ARG A 201 2.74 -0.33 5.50
CA ARG A 201 1.65 -1.04 6.19
C ARG A 201 0.74 -0.07 6.90
N LEU A 202 -0.52 -0.44 7.10
CA LEU A 202 -1.46 0.36 7.88
C LEU A 202 -1.01 0.39 9.34
N PRO A 203 -0.93 1.58 9.98
CA PRO A 203 -0.59 1.70 11.37
C PRO A 203 -1.77 1.27 12.24
N GLY A 204 -1.47 0.82 13.45
CA GLY A 204 -2.46 0.54 14.48
C GLY A 204 -1.96 0.95 15.88
N PRO A 205 -2.86 0.98 16.86
CA PRO A 205 -2.51 1.38 18.22
C PRO A 205 -1.52 0.44 18.93
N LEU A 206 -1.44 -0.83 18.54
CA LEU A 206 -0.55 -1.78 19.21
C LEU A 206 0.90 -1.58 18.77
N PRO A 207 1.89 -1.87 19.64
CA PRO A 207 3.32 -1.66 19.32
C PRO A 207 3.78 -2.39 18.06
N GLN A 208 3.20 -3.55 17.75
CA GLN A 208 3.52 -4.30 16.52
C GLN A 208 2.86 -3.72 15.27
N ASP A 209 1.85 -2.87 15.40
CA ASP A 209 1.06 -2.36 14.27
C ASP A 209 1.64 -1.04 13.73
N ASN A 210 2.50 -0.36 14.48
CA ASN A 210 3.18 0.86 14.04
C ASN A 210 4.71 0.72 14.11
N ASP A 211 5.41 1.56 13.35
CA ASP A 211 6.87 1.69 13.46
C ASP A 211 7.22 2.82 14.44
N TRP A 212 6.36 3.83 14.52
CA TRP A 212 6.49 4.97 15.42
C TRP A 212 5.13 5.35 15.99
N SER A 213 5.11 5.75 17.26
CA SER A 213 3.94 6.32 17.93
C SER A 213 4.32 7.60 18.66
N PHE A 214 3.47 8.61 18.56
CA PHE A 214 3.69 9.93 19.14
C PHE A 214 2.45 10.43 19.85
N LYS A 215 2.59 10.86 21.11
CA LYS A 215 1.53 11.57 21.82
C LYS A 215 1.55 13.05 21.47
N ILE A 216 0.39 13.63 21.16
CA ILE A 216 0.20 15.07 21.02
C ILE A 216 0.04 15.67 22.41
N GLU A 217 1.03 16.44 22.82
CA GLU A 217 1.07 17.09 24.15
C GLU A 217 0.29 18.40 24.15
N ASP A 218 0.44 19.19 23.09
CA ASP A 218 -0.24 20.46 22.93
C ASP A 218 -1.32 20.35 21.84
N ARG A 219 -2.56 20.48 22.27
CA ARG A 219 -3.76 20.29 21.44
C ARG A 219 -4.35 21.61 20.96
N GLN A 220 -3.80 22.74 21.41
CA GLN A 220 -4.23 24.08 21.01
C GLN A 220 -3.27 24.69 19.99
N PHE A 221 -2.02 24.23 19.97
CA PHE A 221 -0.99 24.71 19.06
C PHE A 221 -0.48 23.61 18.13
N SER A 222 0.25 24.01 17.08
CA SER A 222 0.89 23.04 16.19
C SER A 222 1.94 22.22 16.94
N THR A 223 1.78 20.90 16.90
CA THR A 223 2.75 19.95 17.46
C THR A 223 3.59 19.36 16.35
N TYR A 224 4.88 19.22 16.61
CA TYR A 224 5.88 18.71 15.67
C TYR A 224 6.49 17.43 16.22
N LYS A 225 6.54 16.37 15.42
CA LYS A 225 7.15 15.08 15.77
C LYS A 225 8.12 14.66 14.69
N PHE A 226 9.29 14.18 15.11
CA PHE A 226 10.40 13.87 14.22
C PHE A 226 10.59 12.36 14.14
N VAL A 227 10.71 11.85 12.91
CA VAL A 227 11.29 10.54 12.65
C VAL A 227 12.72 10.78 12.15
N PRO A 228 13.73 10.37 12.92
CA PRO A 228 15.12 10.67 12.61
C PRO A 228 15.63 9.82 11.45
N THR A 229 16.68 10.31 10.79
CA THR A 229 17.18 9.75 9.52
C THR A 229 17.71 8.34 9.65
N GLU A 230 18.31 7.98 10.79
CA GLU A 230 18.81 6.64 11.06
C GLU A 230 17.70 5.57 11.03
N LEU A 231 16.46 5.93 11.39
CA LEU A 231 15.31 5.03 11.34
C LEU A 231 14.68 4.95 9.94
N LEU A 232 15.02 5.89 9.07
CA LEU A 232 14.47 6.04 7.72
C LEU A 232 15.43 5.59 6.61
N ARG A 233 16.66 5.18 6.97
CA ARG A 233 17.65 4.67 6.02
C ARG A 233 17.04 3.53 5.20
N ASN A 234 17.08 3.68 3.88
CA ASN A 234 16.51 2.74 2.90
C ASN A 234 14.97 2.56 2.93
N ARG A 235 14.23 3.44 3.60
CA ARG A 235 12.76 3.43 3.61
C ARG A 235 12.18 4.41 2.58
N THR A 236 12.38 4.10 1.31
CA THR A 236 11.73 4.84 0.19
C THR A 236 10.39 4.19 -0.16
N GLY A 237 9.30 4.94 -0.15
CA GLY A 237 7.99 4.42 -0.47
C GLY A 237 6.88 5.14 0.27
N ARG A 238 5.78 4.42 0.49
CA ARG A 238 4.58 4.95 1.13
C ARG A 238 4.67 4.79 2.65
N PHE A 239 4.40 5.89 3.33
CA PHE A 239 4.17 5.95 4.76
C PHE A 239 2.68 6.13 4.99
N PHE A 240 2.18 5.44 6.00
CA PHE A 240 0.82 5.58 6.47
C PHE A 240 0.87 6.21 7.86
N ILE A 241 -0.02 7.16 8.09
CA ILE A 241 -0.20 7.82 9.37
C ILE A 241 -1.63 7.55 9.83
N GLY A 242 -1.82 7.10 11.06
CA GLY A 242 -3.11 6.92 11.68
C GLY A 242 -3.22 7.81 12.90
N LEU A 243 -4.31 8.55 13.02
CA LEU A 243 -4.62 9.40 14.16
C LEU A 243 -5.65 8.71 15.02
N GLY A 244 -5.33 8.53 16.30
CA GLY A 244 -6.21 7.88 17.26
C GLY A 244 -6.46 8.77 18.46
N ILE A 245 -7.68 8.74 18.96
CA ILE A 245 -8.09 9.53 20.13
C ILE A 245 -8.41 8.57 21.26
N THR A 246 -7.82 8.80 22.42
CA THR A 246 -8.07 7.96 23.59
C THR A 246 -9.46 8.24 24.15
N ALA A 247 -10.20 7.18 24.49
CA ALA A 247 -11.46 7.32 25.16
C ALA A 247 -11.24 7.64 26.67
N VAL A 248 -11.68 8.82 27.10
CA VAL A 248 -11.54 9.28 28.50
C VAL A 248 -12.62 8.69 29.42
N ASN A 249 -13.80 8.33 28.87
CA ASN A 249 -14.91 7.79 29.65
C ASN A 249 -14.99 6.27 29.58
N ASN A 250 -14.97 5.65 30.76
CA ASN A 250 -15.17 4.21 31.02
C ASN A 250 -16.64 3.78 30.83
N THR A 251 -17.37 4.37 29.89
CA THR A 251 -18.69 3.86 29.53
C THR A 251 -18.49 2.62 28.70
N ASP A 252 -18.97 1.47 29.18
CA ASP A 252 -18.88 0.12 28.56
C ASP A 252 -19.65 0.00 27.21
N ASN A 253 -19.84 1.10 26.49
CA ASN A 253 -20.45 1.08 25.18
C ASN A 253 -19.40 0.68 24.14
N THR A 254 -19.22 -0.64 23.99
CA THR A 254 -18.27 -1.29 23.08
C THR A 254 -18.48 -0.98 21.60
N THR A 255 -19.58 -0.31 21.24
CA THR A 255 -19.85 0.13 19.87
C THR A 255 -19.07 1.38 19.47
N ILE A 256 -18.54 2.14 20.44
CA ILE A 256 -17.87 3.42 20.20
C ILE A 256 -16.39 3.37 20.63
N ILE A 257 -16.02 2.41 21.49
CA ILE A 257 -14.69 2.32 22.09
C ILE A 257 -14.10 0.94 21.83
N VAL A 258 -12.85 0.91 21.36
CA VAL A 258 -12.07 -0.31 21.22
C VAL A 258 -11.03 -0.40 22.32
N ASP A 259 -11.08 -1.51 23.06
CA ASP A 259 -10.20 -1.78 24.20
C ASP A 259 -9.03 -2.69 23.79
N TYR A 260 -7.82 -2.17 23.92
CA TYR A 260 -6.58 -2.89 23.65
C TYR A 260 -5.83 -3.34 24.91
N ASN A 261 -6.39 -3.12 26.11
CA ASN A 261 -5.72 -3.44 27.37
C ASN A 261 -5.38 -4.94 27.51
N ASN A 262 -6.14 -5.81 26.84
CA ASN A 262 -5.87 -7.25 26.82
C ASN A 262 -4.61 -7.62 25.99
N PHE A 263 -4.10 -6.71 25.17
CA PHE A 263 -3.01 -6.95 24.23
C PHE A 263 -1.71 -6.21 24.60
N THR A 264 -1.74 -5.36 25.62
CA THR A 264 -0.57 -4.59 26.06
C THR A 264 -0.23 -4.88 27.52
N ALA A 265 1.03 -5.19 27.81
CA ALA A 265 1.50 -5.47 29.18
C ALA A 265 1.66 -4.22 30.07
N ALA A 266 1.29 -3.03 29.57
CA ALA A 266 1.54 -1.74 30.22
C ALA A 266 0.29 -1.18 30.93
N PRO A 267 0.44 -0.38 32.01
CA PRO A 267 -0.66 0.08 32.88
C PRO A 267 -1.44 1.29 32.31
N VAL A 268 -1.46 1.47 30.99
CA VAL A 268 -2.11 2.62 30.34
C VAL A 268 -3.43 2.13 29.76
N ASN A 269 -4.54 2.80 30.09
CA ASN A 269 -5.86 2.52 29.50
C ASN A 269 -5.81 2.76 27.97
N TRP A 270 -5.43 1.75 27.20
CA TRP A 270 -5.26 1.78 25.75
C TRP A 270 -6.62 1.57 25.09
N LYS A 271 -7.51 2.55 25.29
CA LYS A 271 -8.87 2.56 24.75
C LYS A 271 -8.98 3.68 23.73
N PHE A 272 -9.42 3.38 22.52
CA PHE A 272 -9.55 4.35 21.44
C PHE A 272 -10.99 4.48 20.97
N THR A 273 -11.41 5.68 20.59
CA THR A 273 -12.72 5.89 19.96
C THR A 273 -12.69 5.33 18.54
N HIS A 274 -13.82 4.76 18.11
CA HIS A 274 -13.95 4.14 16.79
C HIS A 274 -13.87 5.17 15.64
N ASP A 275 -14.21 6.43 15.93
CA ASP A 275 -14.13 7.55 15.00
C ASP A 275 -13.45 8.74 15.67
N ILE A 276 -12.83 9.59 14.84
CA ILE A 276 -12.50 10.96 15.24
C ILE A 276 -13.81 11.76 15.22
N PRO A 277 -14.26 12.31 16.36
CA PRO A 277 -15.52 13.02 16.39
C PRO A 277 -15.46 14.27 15.49
N ILE A 278 -16.61 14.58 14.87
CA ILE A 278 -16.77 15.59 13.80
C ILE A 278 -16.35 17.01 14.25
N ASP A 279 -16.29 17.25 15.55
CA ASP A 279 -15.84 18.50 16.15
C ASP A 279 -14.31 18.67 16.15
N ILE A 280 -13.55 17.62 15.82
CA ILE A 280 -12.09 17.63 15.74
C ILE A 280 -11.63 17.87 14.32
N ASN A 281 -11.40 19.14 14.01
CA ASN A 281 -10.80 19.59 12.76
C ASN A 281 -9.30 19.78 12.95
N TYR A 282 -8.50 19.13 12.11
CA TYR A 282 -7.05 19.25 12.14
C TYR A 282 -6.46 19.24 10.72
N ALA A 283 -5.23 19.69 10.59
CA ALA A 283 -4.41 19.55 9.39
C ALA A 283 -3.16 18.76 9.73
N LEU A 284 -2.83 17.80 8.87
CA LEU A 284 -1.61 17.01 8.95
C LEU A 284 -0.68 17.41 7.81
N LYS A 285 0.58 17.64 8.16
CA LYS A 285 1.61 17.95 7.18
C LYS A 285 2.85 17.12 7.46
N ALA A 286 3.41 16.53 6.42
CA ALA A 286 4.73 15.92 6.48
C ALA A 286 5.71 16.83 5.74
N THR A 287 6.84 17.14 6.37
CA THR A 287 7.95 17.87 5.75
C THR A 287 9.22 17.02 5.87
N ARG A 288 9.94 16.89 4.77
CA ARG A 288 11.20 16.13 4.69
C ARG A 288 12.35 17.11 4.75
N LYS A 289 13.31 16.81 5.60
CA LYS A 289 14.52 17.63 5.76
C LYS A 289 15.75 16.75 5.77
N GLY A 290 16.81 17.17 5.11
CA GLY A 290 18.06 16.42 5.15
C GLY A 290 19.23 17.21 4.61
N GLY A 291 20.37 17.04 5.25
CA GLY A 291 21.67 17.39 4.69
C GLY A 291 22.26 16.22 3.91
N PHE A 292 23.09 16.55 2.92
CA PHE A 292 23.91 15.58 2.19
C PHE A 292 25.23 16.24 1.77
N TYR A 293 26.29 15.46 1.67
CA TYR A 293 27.61 15.91 1.22
C TYR A 293 28.12 15.01 0.11
N TYR A 294 29.03 15.51 -0.72
CA TYR A 294 29.64 14.72 -1.78
C TYR A 294 30.83 13.93 -1.23
N SER A 295 30.81 12.60 -1.37
CA SER A 295 31.90 11.70 -1.01
C SER A 295 32.59 11.15 -2.27
N PRO A 296 33.78 11.65 -2.63
CA PRO A 296 34.48 11.25 -3.86
C PRO A 296 35.11 9.84 -3.80
N ASP A 297 35.24 9.22 -2.62
CA ASP A 297 35.95 7.95 -2.44
C ASP A 297 35.28 7.17 -1.29
N PRO A 298 34.82 5.91 -1.45
CA PRO A 298 34.97 5.01 -2.61
C PRO A 298 33.86 5.07 -3.67
N VAL A 299 32.84 5.89 -3.46
CA VAL A 299 31.56 5.74 -4.16
C VAL A 299 31.18 6.89 -5.10
N ASP A 300 31.95 7.97 -5.15
CA ASP A 300 31.73 9.13 -6.04
C ASP A 300 30.26 9.62 -6.05
N MET A 301 29.67 9.83 -4.87
CA MET A 301 28.23 10.11 -4.71
C MET A 301 27.88 10.98 -3.50
N PHE A 302 26.62 11.41 -3.43
CA PHE A 302 26.08 12.11 -2.27
C PHE A 302 25.75 11.14 -1.12
N ASP A 303 26.33 11.41 0.04
CA ASP A 303 26.16 10.66 1.28
C ASP A 303 25.57 11.57 2.37
N ALA A 304 24.96 10.97 3.39
CA ALA A 304 24.53 11.63 4.62
C ALA A 304 25.10 10.98 5.88
N THR A 305 26.04 10.05 5.73
CA THR A 305 26.69 9.37 6.86
C THR A 305 27.49 10.37 7.70
N GLY A 306 27.31 10.30 9.02
CA GLY A 306 27.92 11.26 9.95
C GLY A 306 27.26 12.65 9.96
N LEU A 307 26.19 12.86 9.20
CA LEU A 307 25.28 13.99 9.38
C LEU A 307 24.19 13.59 10.39
N THR A 308 24.04 14.40 11.43
CA THR A 308 22.92 14.28 12.38
C THR A 308 22.00 15.45 12.15
N ASN A 309 20.80 15.19 11.64
CA ASN A 309 19.80 16.23 11.48
C ASN A 309 19.35 16.72 12.86
N ILE A 310 19.33 18.04 13.05
CA ILE A 310 18.86 18.69 14.27
C ILE A 310 17.36 18.95 14.12
N GLU A 311 16.61 18.80 15.21
CA GLU A 311 15.17 19.03 15.26
C GLU A 311 14.85 20.51 15.06
N ALA A 312 14.79 20.95 13.80
CA ALA A 312 14.36 22.29 13.43
C ALA A 312 12.87 22.30 13.07
N VAL A 313 12.09 23.17 13.72
CA VAL A 313 10.66 23.35 13.48
C VAL A 313 10.41 24.23 12.24
N GLY A 314 9.28 24.05 11.56
CA GLY A 314 8.83 24.86 10.42
C GLY A 314 9.35 24.41 9.05
N ASP A 315 9.09 25.17 7.99
CA ASP A 315 9.40 24.77 6.60
C ASP A 315 10.52 25.60 5.94
N SER A 316 11.15 26.48 6.71
CA SER A 316 12.13 27.44 6.19
C SER A 316 13.58 27.08 6.51
N LEU A 317 13.80 26.15 7.45
CA LEU A 317 15.13 25.83 7.97
C LEU A 317 15.38 24.32 7.95
N VAL A 318 16.53 23.94 7.42
CA VAL A 318 17.14 22.61 7.53
C VAL A 318 18.41 22.77 8.32
N GLU A 319 18.52 22.08 9.46
CA GLU A 319 19.67 22.15 10.35
C GLU A 319 20.24 20.75 10.57
N PHE A 320 21.56 20.62 10.50
CA PHE A 320 22.27 19.37 10.73
C PHE A 320 23.67 19.65 11.26
N SER A 321 24.16 18.77 12.13
CA SER A 321 25.55 18.76 12.58
C SER A 321 26.35 17.72 11.79
N THR A 322 27.60 18.04 11.48
CA THR A 322 28.55 17.15 10.82
C THR A 322 29.86 17.08 11.59
N THR A 323 30.56 15.94 11.49
CA THR A 323 31.92 15.75 12.02
C THR A 323 33.01 15.86 10.94
N HIS A 324 32.64 16.07 9.67
CA HIS A 324 33.57 16.18 8.55
C HIS A 324 33.51 17.56 7.87
N LEU A 325 34.66 18.02 7.34
CA LEU A 325 34.85 19.35 6.74
C LEU A 325 34.53 19.37 5.23
N THR A 326 33.51 18.63 4.80
CA THR A 326 33.14 18.52 3.38
C THR A 326 32.09 19.55 2.97
N THR A 327 32.00 19.86 1.67
CA THR A 327 30.94 20.70 1.12
C THR A 327 29.60 19.97 1.20
N PHE A 328 28.61 20.62 1.80
CA PHE A 328 27.28 20.08 2.00
C PHE A 328 26.22 20.84 1.19
N SER A 329 25.11 20.15 0.94
CA SER A 329 23.89 20.69 0.39
C SER A 329 22.71 20.23 1.26
N ALA A 330 21.63 21.01 1.27
CA ALA A 330 20.45 20.76 2.08
C ALA A 330 19.22 20.65 1.17
N GLY A 331 18.31 19.75 1.51
CA GLY A 331 17.03 19.57 0.82
C GLY A 331 15.86 19.72 1.77
N LEU A 332 14.83 20.44 1.32
CA LEU A 332 13.54 20.51 1.97
C LEU A 332 12.45 20.12 0.97
N PHE A 333 11.55 19.22 1.35
CA PHE A 333 10.44 18.82 0.51
C PHE A 333 9.21 18.48 1.36
N THR A 334 8.06 19.01 0.99
CA THR A 334 6.79 18.73 1.66
C THR A 334 5.95 17.83 0.75
N PRO A 335 5.87 16.50 1.00
CA PRO A 335 4.93 15.66 0.27
C PRO A 335 3.48 16.10 0.56
N GLU A 336 2.65 16.03 -0.46
CA GLU A 336 1.22 16.23 -0.33
C GLU A 336 0.61 15.06 0.45
N ILE A 337 -0.15 15.38 1.50
CA ILE A 337 -1.00 14.43 2.22
C ILE A 337 -2.42 14.69 1.73
N PRO A 338 -3.04 13.76 0.99
CA PRO A 338 -4.44 13.90 0.60
C PRO A 338 -5.33 14.06 1.84
N PRO A 339 -6.34 14.95 1.81
CA PRO A 339 -7.23 15.15 2.95
C PRO A 339 -8.11 13.93 3.23
N ASP A 340 -8.42 13.15 2.18
CA ASP A 340 -9.24 11.96 2.25
C ASP A 340 -8.41 10.72 1.89
N PHE A 341 -8.39 9.74 2.79
CA PHE A 341 -7.77 8.44 2.54
C PHE A 341 -8.85 7.36 2.43
N ASN A 342 -9.25 7.06 1.20
CA ASN A 342 -10.13 5.93 0.94
C ASN A 342 -9.30 4.67 0.72
N TYR A 343 -9.49 3.68 1.59
CA TYR A 343 -8.95 2.34 1.40
C TYR A 343 -10.08 1.34 1.53
N GLN A 344 -10.11 0.36 0.62
CA GLN A 344 -11.01 -0.76 0.75
C GLN A 344 -10.26 -1.83 1.53
N TYR A 345 -10.80 -2.20 2.70
CA TYR A 345 -10.39 -3.43 3.34
C TYR A 345 -10.83 -4.59 2.45
N LEU A 346 -9.94 -5.00 1.55
CA LEU A 346 -10.06 -6.32 0.94
C LEU A 346 -9.74 -7.30 2.04
N VAL A 347 -10.76 -7.67 2.82
CA VAL A 347 -10.70 -8.91 3.58
C VAL A 347 -10.59 -9.97 2.51
N ALA A 348 -9.35 -10.35 2.21
CA ALA A 348 -9.08 -11.61 1.56
C ALA A 348 -9.54 -12.67 2.56
N MET A 349 -10.85 -12.94 2.58
CA MET A 349 -11.36 -14.24 2.94
C MET A 349 -10.84 -15.17 1.83
N TYR A 350 -9.54 -15.47 1.89
CA TYR A 350 -9.16 -16.83 1.63
C TYR A 350 -9.95 -17.62 2.67
N PRO A 351 -10.97 -18.42 2.33
CA PRO A 351 -11.34 -19.52 3.21
C PRO A 351 -10.02 -20.24 3.47
N ARG A 352 -9.50 -20.07 4.68
CA ARG A 352 -8.08 -20.26 5.00
C ARG A 352 -7.79 -21.76 4.97
N ASN A 353 -7.67 -22.31 3.77
CA ASN A 353 -7.37 -23.70 3.45
C ASN A 353 -8.18 -24.74 4.25
N ALA A 354 -9.28 -24.38 4.93
CA ALA A 354 -10.02 -25.30 5.77
C ALA A 354 -10.67 -26.40 4.91
N GLU A 355 -11.25 -26.01 3.77
CA GLU A 355 -11.81 -26.97 2.80
C GLU A 355 -10.72 -27.84 2.16
N LEU A 356 -9.59 -27.23 1.76
CA LEU A 356 -8.44 -27.96 1.19
C LEU A 356 -7.82 -28.94 2.19
N ILE A 357 -7.64 -28.52 3.45
CA ILE A 357 -7.14 -29.36 4.55
C ILE A 357 -8.15 -30.46 4.87
N LEU A 358 -9.46 -30.17 4.88
CA LEU A 358 -10.50 -31.16 5.10
C LEU A 358 -10.51 -32.21 3.99
N ILE A 359 -10.36 -31.81 2.72
CA ILE A 359 -10.25 -32.71 1.57
C ILE A 359 -9.00 -33.59 1.68
N ILE A 360 -7.85 -33.01 2.02
CA ILE A 360 -6.59 -33.75 2.20
C ILE A 360 -6.72 -34.76 3.36
N LEU A 361 -7.35 -34.37 4.46
CA LEU A 361 -7.55 -35.22 5.64
C LEU A 361 -8.53 -36.37 5.34
N LEU A 362 -9.58 -36.12 4.55
CA LEU A 362 -10.55 -37.12 4.11
C LEU A 362 -9.92 -38.12 3.13
N LEU A 363 -9.06 -37.64 2.21
CA LEU A 363 -8.26 -38.49 1.32
C LEU A 363 -7.29 -39.39 2.10
N MET A 364 -6.61 -38.84 3.12
CA MET A 364 -5.72 -39.62 3.99
C MET A 364 -6.46 -40.71 4.78
N LEU A 365 -7.64 -40.40 5.33
CA LEU A 365 -8.47 -41.39 6.02
C LEU A 365 -8.91 -42.52 5.08
N PHE A 366 -9.30 -42.17 3.85
CA PHE A 366 -9.71 -43.14 2.85
C PHE A 366 -8.58 -44.08 2.43
N THR A 367 -7.36 -43.56 2.19
CA THR A 367 -6.20 -44.41 1.90
C THR A 367 -5.81 -45.30 3.08
N CYS A 368 -5.91 -44.79 4.32
CA CYS A 368 -5.69 -45.61 5.51
C CYS A 368 -6.70 -46.78 5.61
N PHE A 369 -7.98 -46.51 5.32
CA PHE A 369 -9.02 -47.53 5.34
C PHE A 369 -8.79 -48.62 4.28
N ILE A 370 -8.41 -48.23 3.05
CA ILE A 370 -8.04 -49.18 2.00
C ILE A 370 -6.85 -50.04 2.43
N TYR A 371 -5.81 -49.44 3.01
CA TYR A 371 -4.64 -50.17 3.46
C TYR A 371 -4.98 -51.20 4.55
N LEU A 372 -5.86 -50.82 5.48
CA LEU A 372 -6.32 -51.69 6.55
C LEU A 372 -7.18 -52.85 6.02
N LEU A 373 -8.05 -52.60 5.04
CA LEU A 373 -8.80 -53.65 4.33
C LEU A 373 -7.88 -54.63 3.61
N ILE A 374 -6.87 -54.14 2.88
CA ILE A 374 -5.89 -54.99 2.20
C ILE A 374 -5.16 -55.87 3.22
N THR A 375 -4.73 -55.31 4.34
CA THR A 375 -4.02 -56.04 5.39
C THR A 375 -4.89 -57.13 6.04
N ILE A 376 -6.18 -56.85 6.27
CA ILE A 376 -7.14 -57.84 6.80
C ILE A 376 -7.39 -58.95 5.79
N CYS A 377 -7.54 -58.62 4.50
CA CYS A 377 -7.69 -59.61 3.44
C CYS A 377 -6.45 -60.52 3.34
N GLU A 378 -5.24 -59.95 3.36
CA GLU A 378 -3.99 -60.73 3.35
C GLU A 378 -3.85 -61.63 4.58
N GLN A 379 -4.27 -61.19 5.76
CA GLN A 379 -4.24 -62.04 6.96
C GLN A 379 -5.22 -63.21 6.88
N ASN A 380 -6.38 -63.03 6.24
CA ASN A 380 -7.34 -64.10 6.03
C ASN A 380 -6.86 -65.10 4.98
N ASP A 381 -6.21 -64.65 3.91
CA ASP A 381 -5.66 -65.53 2.85
C ASP A 381 -4.47 -66.38 3.33
N VAL A 382 -3.76 -65.99 4.38
CA VAL A 382 -2.66 -66.77 4.97
C VAL A 382 -3.15 -67.82 5.98
N SER A 383 -4.45 -67.80 6.31
CA SER A 383 -5.07 -68.70 7.31
C SER A 383 -5.88 -69.88 6.72
N GLU A 384 -5.96 -69.99 5.38
CA GLU A 384 -6.34 -71.20 4.65
C GLU A 384 -5.12 -71.96 4.15
#